data_AF-A0ABD5C7P6-F1
#
_entry.id   AF-A0ABD5C7P6-F1
#
_cell.length_a   1.000
_cell.length_b   1.000
_cell.length_c   1.000
_cell.angle_alpha   90.00
_cell.angle_beta   90.00
_cell.angle_gamma   90.00
#
_symmetry.space_group_name_H-M   'P 1'
#
loop_
_entity.id
_entity.type
_entity.pdbx_description
1 polymer ?
#
loop_
_entity_poly.entity_id
_entity_poly.type
_entity_poly.pdbx_seq_one_letter_code
_entity_poly.pdbx_strand_id
1 'polypeptide(L)'
;MNPAFSVVILTILCGAAQGLLIALTGVELAVQLGVVSASTGPPPMFYMFGAALSVVLCALGLLSSFFHLGHPERAWRAIAMWRTSWLSRECLCLPVFLACAFCYGIAHWLGSPWSIVIGLFGVLASAALFVCTAMILRLPAMPAGMGDATYDGELRPARLCVRLYAGYRKRRMAGA
;
A
#
# COMPACT_ATOMS: atom_id res chain seq x y z
N MET A 1 -21.10 -2.59 -9.61
CA MET A 1 -19.85 -1.81 -9.77
C MET A 1 -18.81 -2.75 -10.36
N ASN A 2 -18.33 -2.47 -11.57
CA ASN A 2 -17.13 -3.15 -12.07
C ASN A 2 -15.93 -2.38 -11.50
N PRO A 3 -15.03 -3.02 -10.74
CA PRO A 3 -13.84 -2.33 -10.24
C PRO A 3 -13.06 -1.80 -11.44
N ALA A 4 -12.54 -0.57 -11.33
CA ALA A 4 -11.67 -0.03 -12.34
C ALA A 4 -10.46 -0.96 -12.50
N PHE A 5 -10.22 -1.41 -13.72
CA PHE A 5 -9.17 -2.38 -14.04
C PHE A 5 -7.77 -1.91 -13.58
N SER A 6 -7.54 -0.59 -13.59
CA SER A 6 -6.34 0.06 -13.06
C SER A 6 -6.09 -0.21 -11.57
N VAL A 7 -7.13 -0.29 -10.74
CA VAL A 7 -7.00 -0.56 -9.30
C VAL A 7 -6.59 -2.00 -9.05
N VAL A 8 -7.07 -2.93 -9.87
CA VAL A 8 -6.67 -4.34 -9.82
C VAL A 8 -5.19 -4.48 -10.21
N ILE A 9 -4.75 -3.82 -11.29
CA ILE A 9 -3.34 -3.83 -11.69
C ILE A 9 -2.45 -3.21 -10.61
N LEU A 10 -2.83 -2.04 -10.08
CA LEU A 10 -2.11 -1.36 -9.00
C LEU A 10 -1.88 -2.28 -7.81
N THR A 11 -2.95 -2.91 -7.30
CA THR A 11 -2.87 -3.73 -6.08
C THR A 11 -2.05 -5.00 -6.28
N ILE A 12 -2.15 -5.64 -7.46
CA ILE A 12 -1.35 -6.83 -7.78
C ILE A 12 0.14 -6.48 -7.88
N LEU A 13 0.49 -5.42 -8.62
CA LEU A 13 1.89 -5.04 -8.84
C LEU A 13 2.56 -4.51 -7.57
N CYS A 14 1.87 -3.65 -6.80
CA CYS A 14 2.39 -3.19 -5.52
C CYS A 14 2.53 -4.34 -4.50
N GLY A 15 1.53 -5.25 -4.43
CA GLY A 15 1.61 -6.43 -3.57
C GLY A 15 2.77 -7.35 -3.93
N ALA A 16 3.00 -7.60 -5.22
CA ALA A 16 4.14 -8.37 -5.70
C ALA A 16 5.48 -7.70 -5.37
N ALA A 17 5.58 -6.37 -5.53
CA ALA A 17 6.77 -5.61 -5.16
C ALA A 17 7.11 -5.73 -3.67
N GLN A 18 6.10 -5.56 -2.80
CA GLN A 18 6.25 -5.69 -1.34
C GLN A 18 6.68 -7.10 -0.95
N GLY A 19 6.00 -8.13 -1.49
CA GLY A 19 6.35 -9.52 -1.24
C GLY A 19 7.77 -9.87 -1.67
N LEU A 20 8.21 -9.37 -2.83
CA LEU A 20 9.57 -9.56 -3.33
C LEU A 20 10.61 -8.93 -2.39
N LEU A 21 10.44 -7.68 -1.96
CA LEU A 21 11.38 -7.03 -1.05
C LEU A 21 11.45 -7.73 0.32
N ILE A 22 10.30 -8.17 0.84
CA ILE A 22 10.23 -8.96 2.08
C ILE A 22 11.01 -10.27 1.94
N ALA A 23 10.83 -10.98 0.83
CA ALA A 23 11.55 -12.23 0.57
C ALA A 23 13.07 -12.01 0.48
N LEU A 24 13.51 -11.00 -0.26
CA LEU A 24 14.94 -10.65 -0.38
C LEU A 24 15.57 -10.32 0.97
N THR A 25 14.91 -9.44 1.74
CA THR A 25 15.36 -9.07 3.09
C THR A 25 15.37 -10.28 4.02
N GLY A 26 14.40 -11.18 3.91
CA GLY A 26 14.34 -12.42 4.68
C GLY A 26 15.49 -13.38 4.36
N VAL A 27 15.84 -13.53 3.08
CA VAL A 27 16.98 -14.35 2.66
C VAL A 27 18.30 -13.74 3.15
N GLU A 28 18.48 -12.42 3.03
CA GLU A 28 19.66 -11.73 3.58
C GLU A 28 19.74 -11.90 5.11
N LEU A 29 18.63 -11.73 5.82
CA LEU A 29 18.58 -11.92 7.26
C LEU A 29 18.93 -13.37 7.65
N ALA A 30 18.45 -14.36 6.90
CA ALA A 30 18.77 -15.77 7.13
C ALA A 30 20.27 -16.07 6.95
N VAL A 31 20.93 -15.42 5.98
CA VAL A 31 22.39 -15.51 5.80
C VAL A 31 23.12 -14.84 6.98
N GLN A 32 22.68 -13.65 7.41
CA GLN A 32 23.33 -12.94 8.52
C GLN A 32 23.16 -13.65 9.88
N LEU A 33 22.03 -14.32 10.09
CA LEU A 33 21.77 -15.12 11.28
C LEU A 33 22.45 -16.51 11.23
N GLY A 34 23.12 -16.86 10.14
CA GLY A 34 23.78 -18.15 9.97
C GLY A 34 22.82 -19.34 9.76
N VAL A 35 21.54 -19.08 9.52
CA VAL A 35 20.55 -20.11 9.15
C VAL A 35 20.88 -20.69 7.77
N VAL A 36 21.37 -19.84 6.87
CA VAL A 36 21.93 -20.23 5.57
C VAL A 36 23.42 -19.93 5.59
N SER A 37 24.24 -20.89 5.16
CA SER A 37 25.68 -20.70 5.11
C SER A 37 26.05 -19.59 4.11
N ALA A 38 26.97 -18.70 4.49
CA ALA A 38 27.43 -17.61 3.63
C ALA A 38 28.05 -18.10 2.32
N SER A 39 28.64 -19.31 2.31
CA SER A 39 29.20 -19.95 1.11
C SER A 39 28.14 -20.44 0.12
N THR A 40 26.93 -20.70 0.59
CA THR A 40 25.76 -21.15 -0.20
C THR A 40 24.73 -20.05 -0.43
N GLY A 41 24.96 -18.87 0.14
CA GLY A 41 24.06 -17.73 0.01
C GLY A 41 24.02 -17.17 -1.43
N PRO A 42 22.94 -16.48 -1.82
CA PRO A 42 22.86 -15.84 -3.13
C PRO A 42 23.95 -14.76 -3.30
N PRO A 43 24.47 -14.57 -4.53
CA PRO A 43 25.44 -13.51 -4.80
C PRO A 43 24.80 -12.11 -4.67
N PRO A 44 25.57 -11.03 -4.45
CA PRO A 44 25.05 -9.66 -4.32
C PRO A 44 24.15 -9.20 -5.49
N MET A 45 24.46 -9.66 -6.71
CA MET A 45 23.65 -9.37 -7.90
C MET A 45 22.20 -9.86 -7.78
N PHE A 46 21.95 -10.96 -7.06
CA PHE A 46 20.60 -11.48 -6.83
C PHE A 46 19.75 -10.45 -6.09
N TYR A 47 20.28 -9.86 -5.03
CA TYR A 47 19.60 -8.82 -4.25
C TYR A 47 19.41 -7.54 -5.06
N MET A 48 20.43 -7.12 -5.82
CA MET A 48 20.36 -5.93 -6.67
C MET A 48 19.27 -6.06 -7.74
N PHE A 49 19.25 -7.15 -8.51
CA PHE A 49 18.24 -7.36 -9.55
C PHE A 49 16.85 -7.57 -8.96
N GLY A 50 16.72 -8.29 -7.84
CA GLY A 50 15.46 -8.45 -7.14
C GLY A 50 14.91 -7.11 -6.63
N ALA A 51 15.76 -6.25 -6.08
CA ALA A 51 15.38 -4.92 -5.62
C ALA A 51 14.94 -4.02 -6.80
N ALA A 52 15.70 -4.03 -7.90
CA ALA A 52 15.35 -3.30 -9.12
C ALA A 52 14.00 -3.75 -9.67
N LEU A 53 13.74 -5.06 -9.69
CA LEU A 53 12.45 -5.61 -10.11
C LEU A 53 11.31 -5.16 -9.17
N SER A 54 11.54 -5.15 -7.85
CA SER A 54 10.56 -4.64 -6.87
C SER A 54 10.21 -3.17 -7.13
N VAL A 55 11.22 -2.32 -7.39
CA VAL A 55 11.03 -0.91 -7.75
C VAL A 55 10.22 -0.77 -9.03
N VAL A 56 10.56 -1.52 -10.08
CA VAL A 56 9.84 -1.49 -11.37
C VAL A 56 8.38 -1.92 -11.21
N LEU A 57 8.11 -3.01 -10.48
CA LEU A 57 6.75 -3.49 -10.22
C LEU A 57 5.92 -2.42 -9.50
N CYS A 58 6.46 -1.83 -8.42
CA CYS A 58 5.76 -0.79 -7.67
C CYS A 58 5.54 0.48 -8.51
N ALA A 59 6.52 0.90 -9.29
CA ALA A 59 6.43 2.05 -10.18
C ALA A 59 5.36 1.84 -11.28
N LEU A 60 5.30 0.66 -11.88
CA LEU A 60 4.25 0.30 -12.86
C LEU A 60 2.86 0.28 -12.22
N GLY A 61 2.74 -0.22 -10.99
CA GLY A 61 1.51 -0.13 -10.20
C GLY A 61 1.07 1.31 -10.00
N LEU A 62 1.97 2.17 -9.52
CA LEU A 62 1.73 3.60 -9.32
C LEU A 62 1.34 4.31 -10.62
N LEU A 63 2.03 4.03 -11.73
CA LEU A 63 1.71 4.57 -13.05
C LEU A 63 0.30 4.16 -13.50
N SER A 64 -0.11 2.92 -13.23
CA SER A 64 -1.47 2.44 -13.49
C SER A 64 -2.54 3.28 -12.78
N SER A 65 -2.24 3.79 -11.57
CA SER A 65 -3.17 4.64 -10.81
C SER A 65 -3.42 6.00 -11.48
N PHE A 66 -2.40 6.58 -12.14
CA PHE A 66 -2.52 7.87 -12.82
C PHE A 66 -3.43 7.81 -14.05
N PHE A 67 -3.49 6.68 -14.76
CA PHE A 67 -4.38 6.51 -15.91
C PHE A 67 -5.88 6.53 -15.53
N HIS A 68 -6.22 6.42 -14.24
CA HIS A 68 -7.59 6.54 -13.77
C HIS A 68 -7.90 7.88 -13.07
N LEU A 69 -6.88 8.67 -12.73
CA LEU A 69 -7.04 9.97 -12.08
C LEU A 69 -7.49 11.01 -13.12
N GLY A 70 -8.75 11.44 -13.03
CA GLY A 70 -9.28 12.47 -13.94
C GLY A 70 -8.62 13.85 -13.81
N HIS A 71 -8.02 14.17 -12.65
CA HIS A 71 -7.33 15.44 -12.38
C HIS A 71 -6.05 15.21 -11.56
N PRO A 72 -4.95 14.74 -12.18
CA PRO A 72 -3.71 14.41 -11.48
C PRO A 72 -3.08 15.63 -10.78
N GLU A 73 -3.31 16.86 -11.27
CA GLU A 73 -2.78 18.07 -10.63
C GLU A 73 -3.33 18.33 -9.21
N ARG A 74 -4.36 17.60 -8.77
CA ARG A 74 -4.94 17.74 -7.42
C ARG A 74 -4.46 16.65 -6.45
N ALA A 75 -3.62 15.71 -6.89
CA ALA A 75 -3.13 14.61 -6.07
C ALA A 75 -2.39 15.09 -4.79
N TRP A 76 -1.71 16.24 -4.84
CA TRP A 76 -1.04 16.82 -3.68
C TRP A 76 -2.01 17.17 -2.54
N ARG A 77 -3.28 17.49 -2.83
CA ARG A 77 -4.30 17.76 -1.81
C ARG A 77 -4.65 16.51 -1.01
N ALA A 78 -4.56 15.33 -1.64
CA ALA A 78 -4.76 14.06 -0.96
C ALA A 78 -3.62 13.80 0.05
N ILE A 79 -2.38 14.16 -0.29
CA ILE A 79 -1.21 14.02 0.59
C ILE A 79 -1.33 14.97 1.81
N ALA A 80 -1.90 16.16 1.65
CA ALA A 80 -2.08 17.12 2.75
C ALA A 80 -2.99 16.61 3.90
N MET A 81 -3.83 15.60 3.66
CA MET A 81 -4.78 15.01 4.62
C MET A 81 -4.26 13.72 5.30
N TRP A 82 -2.93 13.60 5.49
CA TRP A 82 -2.27 12.40 6.01
C TRP A 82 -2.64 12.02 7.46
N ARG A 83 -3.01 12.99 8.30
CA ARG A 83 -3.42 12.70 9.68
C ARG A 83 -4.83 12.10 9.76
N THR A 84 -5.73 12.51 8.87
CA THR A 84 -7.17 12.23 8.95
C THR A 84 -7.65 11.09 8.06
N SER A 85 -6.91 10.74 7.00
CA SER A 85 -7.32 9.69 6.06
C SER A 85 -6.27 8.57 5.92
N TRP A 86 -6.73 7.32 5.97
CA TRP A 86 -5.88 6.14 5.74
C TRP A 86 -5.39 6.06 4.30
N LEU A 87 -6.18 6.54 3.33
CA LEU A 87 -5.80 6.63 1.93
C LEU A 87 -4.57 7.54 1.73
N SER A 88 -4.52 8.67 2.43
CA SER A 88 -3.36 9.58 2.35
C SER A 88 -2.10 8.97 2.98
N ARG A 89 -2.26 8.16 4.03
CA ARG A 89 -1.13 7.41 4.62
C ARG A 89 -0.57 6.39 3.65
N GLU A 90 -1.42 5.68 2.90
CA GLU A 90 -0.98 4.78 1.83
C GLU A 90 -0.17 5.52 0.75
N CYS A 91 -0.65 6.68 0.31
CA CYS A 91 0.08 7.54 -0.63
C CYS A 91 1.45 8.02 -0.11
N LEU A 92 1.66 8.12 1.20
CA LEU A 92 2.97 8.45 1.80
C LEU A 92 3.85 7.21 1.98
N CYS A 93 3.28 6.06 2.33
CA CYS A 93 4.05 4.84 2.54
C CYS A 93 4.61 4.26 1.23
N LEU A 94 3.94 4.45 0.09
CA LEU A 94 4.40 3.99 -1.22
C LEU A 94 5.77 4.58 -1.64
N PRO A 95 5.97 5.91 -1.64
CA PRO A 95 7.28 6.48 -1.98
C PRO A 95 8.37 6.13 -0.96
N VAL A 96 8.01 5.96 0.33
CA VAL A 96 8.95 5.48 1.35
C VAL A 96 9.40 4.05 1.03
N PHE A 97 8.46 3.16 0.71
CA PHE A 97 8.78 1.80 0.27
C PHE A 97 9.67 1.80 -0.97
N LEU A 98 9.34 2.60 -1.98
CA LEU A 98 10.12 2.70 -3.22
C LEU A 98 11.55 3.19 -2.96
N ALA A 99 11.70 4.19 -2.09
CA ALA A 99 13.00 4.71 -1.68
C ALA A 99 13.81 3.65 -0.92
N CYS A 100 13.21 2.91 0.00
CA CYS A 100 13.87 1.81 0.70
C CYS A 100 14.31 0.70 -0.27
N ALA A 101 13.43 0.28 -1.19
CA ALA A 101 13.75 -0.75 -2.18
C ALA A 101 14.89 -0.32 -3.11
N PHE A 102 14.89 0.93 -3.57
CA PHE A 102 15.97 1.48 -4.39
C PHE A 102 17.29 1.55 -3.61
N CYS A 103 17.29 2.14 -2.41
CA CYS A 103 18.46 2.22 -1.55
C CYS A 103 19.00 0.84 -1.17
N TYR A 104 18.12 -0.16 -1.00
CA TYR A 104 18.50 -1.54 -0.73
C TYR A 104 19.30 -2.14 -1.89
N GLY A 105 18.83 -1.96 -3.14
CA GLY A 105 19.57 -2.40 -4.33
C GLY A 105 20.92 -1.70 -4.49
N ILE A 106 20.97 -0.38 -4.26
CA ILE A 106 22.21 0.40 -4.29
C ILE A 106 23.18 -0.06 -3.18
N ALA A 107 22.69 -0.33 -1.97
CA ALA A 107 23.51 -0.81 -0.87
C ALA A 107 24.19 -2.15 -1.22
N HIS A 108 23.47 -3.07 -1.87
CA HIS A 108 24.04 -4.32 -2.37
C HIS A 108 25.06 -4.12 -3.50
N TRP A 109 24.82 -3.18 -4.41
CA TRP A 109 25.79 -2.82 -5.45
C TRP A 109 27.10 -2.27 -4.85
N LEU A 110 27.00 -1.42 -3.83
CA LEU A 110 28.15 -0.84 -3.14
C LEU A 110 28.82 -1.80 -2.13
N GLY A 111 28.26 -2.99 -1.89
CA GLY A 111 28.74 -3.90 -0.86
C GLY A 111 28.61 -3.33 0.56
N SER A 112 27.63 -2.46 0.79
CA SER A 112 27.42 -1.77 2.06
C SER A 112 26.90 -2.73 3.15
N PRO A 113 27.48 -2.72 4.37
CA PRO A 113 27.00 -3.55 5.48
C PRO A 113 25.62 -3.10 6.00
N TRP A 114 25.15 -1.91 5.61
CA TRP A 114 23.88 -1.34 6.03
C TRP A 114 22.69 -1.82 5.18
N SER A 115 22.90 -2.68 4.18
CA SER A 115 21.86 -3.24 3.30
C SER A 115 20.70 -3.83 4.09
N ILE A 116 20.99 -4.63 5.13
CA ILE A 116 19.97 -5.26 5.95
C ILE A 116 19.10 -4.26 6.71
N VAL A 117 19.70 -3.19 7.23
CA VAL A 117 18.97 -2.15 7.98
C VAL A 117 18.00 -1.44 7.03
N ILE A 118 18.45 -1.12 5.82
CA ILE A 118 17.60 -0.52 4.77
C ILE A 118 16.48 -1.48 4.37
N GLY A 119 16.79 -2.76 4.20
CA GLY A 119 15.81 -3.81 3.90
C GLY A 119 14.73 -3.90 4.98
N LEU A 120 15.12 -3.89 6.26
CA LEU A 120 14.19 -3.91 7.40
C LEU A 120 13.28 -2.69 7.42
N PHE A 121 13.80 -1.48 7.13
CA PHE A 121 12.95 -0.30 6.94
C PHE A 121 11.96 -0.48 5.77
N GLY A 122 12.39 -1.10 4.67
CA GLY A 122 11.52 -1.46 3.54
C GLY A 122 10.44 -2.48 3.91
N VAL A 123 10.75 -3.46 4.77
CA VAL A 123 9.77 -4.41 5.32
C VAL A 123 8.77 -3.70 6.22
N LEU A 124 9.21 -2.79 7.09
CA LEU A 124 8.32 -1.99 7.93
C LEU A 124 7.40 -1.09 7.08
N ALA A 125 7.92 -0.47 6.02
CA ALA A 125 7.12 0.29 5.06
C ALA A 125 6.08 -0.61 4.36
N SER A 126 6.47 -1.82 3.97
CA SER A 126 5.56 -2.84 3.41
C SER A 126 4.45 -3.22 4.39
N ALA A 127 4.78 -3.42 5.67
CA ALA A 127 3.80 -3.73 6.70
C ALA A 127 2.82 -2.56 6.91
N ALA A 128 3.32 -1.32 6.92
CA ALA A 128 2.48 -0.13 7.02
C ALA A 128 1.51 -0.01 5.82
N LEU A 129 1.97 -0.34 4.60
CA LEU A 129 1.12 -0.40 3.41
C LEU A 129 0.00 -1.44 3.56
N PHE A 130 0.33 -2.68 3.97
CA PHE A 130 -0.70 -3.70 4.22
C PHE A 130 -1.73 -3.25 5.27
N VAL A 131 -1.29 -2.58 6.33
CA VAL A 131 -2.19 -2.01 7.34
C VAL A 131 -3.08 -0.92 6.73
N CYS A 132 -2.54 -0.04 5.90
CA CYS A 132 -3.32 1.00 5.23
C CYS A 132 -4.39 0.38 4.32
N THR A 133 -4.02 -0.57 3.47
CA THR A 133 -4.96 -1.28 2.58
C THR A 133 -6.04 -2.02 3.39
N ALA A 134 -5.65 -2.70 4.47
CA ALA A 134 -6.61 -3.38 5.36
C ALA A 134 -7.61 -2.41 6.02
N MET A 135 -7.18 -1.20 6.39
CA MET A 135 -8.05 -0.18 6.97
C MET A 135 -9.00 0.43 5.95
N ILE A 136 -8.56 0.59 4.69
CA ILE A 136 -9.42 1.05 3.59
C ILE A 136 -10.53 0.03 3.33
N LEU A 137 -10.21 -1.26 3.32
CA LEU A 137 -11.19 -2.34 3.14
C LEU A 137 -12.17 -2.49 4.31
N ARG A 138 -11.86 -1.92 5.49
CA ARG A 138 -12.75 -1.92 6.66
C ARG A 138 -13.81 -0.80 6.66
N LEU A 139 -13.73 0.15 5.71
CA LEU A 139 -14.71 1.24 5.65
C LEU A 139 -16.11 0.69 5.31
N PRO A 140 -17.18 1.15 5.98
CA PRO A 140 -18.54 0.68 5.70
C PRO A 140 -18.90 0.93 4.24
N ALA A 141 -19.20 -0.14 3.51
CA ALA A 141 -19.71 -0.03 2.15
C ALA A 141 -21.04 0.73 2.17
N MET A 142 -21.11 1.78 1.37
CA MET A 142 -22.32 2.57 1.21
C MET A 142 -23.37 1.71 0.48
N PRO A 143 -24.60 1.54 1.03
CA PRO A 143 -25.62 0.71 0.38
C PRO A 143 -26.02 1.30 -0.97
N ALA A 144 -26.14 0.43 -1.99
CA ALA A 144 -26.35 0.82 -3.39
C ALA A 144 -27.65 1.61 -3.68
N GLY A 145 -28.53 1.81 -2.69
CA GLY A 145 -29.80 2.55 -2.82
C GLY A 145 -29.86 3.85 -2.00
N MET A 146 -28.72 4.41 -1.58
CA MET A 146 -28.68 5.67 -0.81
C MET A 146 -28.13 6.85 -1.64
N GLY A 147 -27.99 6.70 -2.97
CA GLY A 147 -27.45 7.72 -3.87
C GLY A 147 -28.35 8.96 -4.04
N ASP A 148 -29.61 8.81 -3.66
CA ASP A 148 -30.71 9.76 -3.83
C ASP A 148 -31.16 10.40 -2.51
N ALA A 149 -30.52 10.03 -1.39
CA ALA A 149 -30.55 10.79 -0.14
C ALA A 149 -29.77 12.10 -0.32
N THR A 150 -30.44 12.99 -1.02
CA THR A 150 -30.00 14.28 -1.52
C THR A 150 -29.45 15.12 -0.38
N TYR A 151 -28.37 15.83 -0.70
CA TYR A 151 -27.76 16.90 0.08
C TYR A 151 -28.83 17.94 0.49
N ASP A 152 -29.52 17.72 1.60
CA ASP A 152 -30.21 18.78 2.31
C ASP A 152 -29.12 19.57 3.07
N GLY A 153 -28.92 20.82 2.68
CA GLY A 153 -27.74 21.66 2.97
C GLY A 153 -27.48 21.97 4.45
N GLU A 154 -28.22 21.35 5.36
CA GLU A 154 -28.29 21.71 6.78
C GLU A 154 -27.47 20.80 7.70
N LEU A 155 -26.99 19.62 7.26
CA LEU A 155 -26.44 18.62 8.20
C LEU A 155 -25.07 18.06 7.80
N ARG A 156 -24.10 18.23 8.71
CA ARG A 156 -22.69 17.79 8.58
C ARG A 156 -22.60 16.32 8.10
N PRO A 157 -21.99 16.03 6.93
CA PRO A 157 -22.11 14.75 6.22
C PRO A 157 -21.72 13.51 7.03
N ALA A 158 -20.69 13.63 7.87
CA ALA A 158 -20.09 12.49 8.57
C ALA A 158 -21.02 11.86 9.63
N ARG A 159 -21.88 12.65 10.28
CA ARG A 159 -22.76 12.14 11.36
C ARG A 159 -24.01 11.44 10.81
N LEU A 160 -24.47 11.84 9.62
CA LEU A 160 -25.66 11.25 9.00
C LEU A 160 -25.36 9.86 8.44
N CYS A 161 -24.23 9.66 7.75
CA CYS A 161 -23.85 8.32 7.26
C CYS A 161 -23.74 7.29 8.39
N VAL A 162 -23.15 7.65 9.53
CA VAL A 162 -23.03 6.74 10.69
C VAL A 162 -24.40 6.45 11.31
N ARG A 163 -25.27 7.47 11.44
CA ARG A 163 -26.63 7.29 11.98
C ARG A 163 -27.55 6.50 11.06
N LEU A 164 -27.48 6.75 9.75
CA LEU A 164 -28.25 6.02 8.74
C LEU A 164 -27.78 4.58 8.63
N TYR A 165 -26.46 4.32 8.67
CA TYR A 165 -25.93 2.97 8.71
C TYR A 165 -26.33 2.21 9.98
N ALA A 166 -26.26 2.85 11.14
CA ALA A 166 -26.74 2.26 12.40
C ALA A 166 -28.25 1.96 12.36
N GLY A 167 -29.05 2.87 11.78
CA GLY A 167 -30.48 2.68 11.58
C GLY A 167 -30.82 1.55 10.59
N TYR A 168 -30.09 1.45 9.48
CA TYR A 168 -30.24 0.38 8.50
C TYR A 168 -29.90 -0.98 9.10
N ARG A 169 -28.77 -1.08 9.83
CA ARG A 169 -28.36 -2.30 10.53
C ARG A 169 -29.42 -2.76 11.54
N LYS A 170 -30.01 -1.83 12.29
CA LYS A 170 -31.06 -2.13 13.28
C LYS A 170 -32.35 -2.62 12.62
N ARG A 171 -32.76 -2.05 11.48
CA ARG A 171 -33.96 -2.50 10.74
C ARG A 171 -33.78 -3.87 10.09
N ARG A 172 -32.59 -4.17 9.56
CA ARG A 172 -32.29 -5.49 8.98
C ARG A 172 -32.27 -6.60 10.02
N MET A 173 -31.84 -6.30 11.25
CA MET A 173 -31.87 -7.24 12.38
C MET A 173 -33.26 -7.42 13.00
N ALA A 174 -34.18 -6.47 12.78
CA ALA A 174 -35.54 -6.50 13.33
C ALA A 174 -36.59 -7.09 12.36
N GLY A 175 -36.19 -7.37 11.12
CA GLY A 175 -37.04 -8.00 10.09
C GLY A 175 -36.57 -9.40 9.69
N ALA A 176 -35.74 -10.05 10.52
CA ALA A 176 -35.29 -11.43 10.39
C ALA A 176 -35.80 -12.26 11.58
#